data_AF-A0ABD6XL97-F1
#
_entry.id   AF-A0ABD6XL97-F1
#
_cell.length_a   1.000
_cell.length_b   1.000
_cell.length_c   1.000
_cell.angle_alpha   90.00
_cell.angle_beta   90.00
_cell.angle_gamma   90.00
#
_symmetry.space_group_name_H-M   'P 1'
#
loop_
_entity.id
_entity.type
_entity.pdbx_description
1 polymer ?
#
loop_
_entity_poly.entity_id
_entity_poly.type
_entity_poly.pdbx_seq_one_letter_code
_entity_poly.pdbx_strand_id
1 'polypeptide(L)'
;MEISRTAVDRLQNIPWFVNIGRGGYLNDIKNITAESDFISHITSVHWEDVTLQASNVITGYLAKRQSSKYQCFNGLVRKAKEIIDIEIMPIIKNPTTLDDDILINNVKWDLVSFLAEETYKAYLPNERFFERLTVIYENGHIPCGWEGQWPSGRLVIY
;
A
#
# COMPACT_ATOMS: atom_id res chain seq x y z
N MET A 1 17.83 5.78 -10.72
CA MET A 1 16.41 5.40 -10.71
C MET A 1 15.66 6.52 -10.05
N GLU A 2 14.55 6.91 -10.67
CA GLU A 2 13.79 8.11 -10.29
C GLU A 2 12.33 7.74 -10.14
N ILE A 3 11.68 8.39 -9.18
CA ILE A 3 10.25 8.22 -8.92
C ILE A 3 9.51 8.99 -10.01
N SER A 4 8.59 8.30 -10.69
CA SER A 4 7.76 8.90 -11.73
C SER A 4 6.87 10.00 -11.15
N ARG A 5 6.89 11.20 -11.75
CA ARG A 5 5.96 12.25 -11.35
C ARG A 5 4.51 11.89 -11.61
N THR A 6 4.23 11.15 -12.69
CA THR A 6 2.88 10.60 -12.95
C THR A 6 2.40 9.70 -11.82
N ALA A 7 3.28 8.93 -11.17
CA ALA A 7 2.90 8.10 -10.03
C ALA A 7 2.59 8.95 -8.79
N VAL A 8 3.31 10.06 -8.58
CA VAL A 8 3.04 11.01 -7.49
C VAL A 8 1.72 11.77 -7.74
N ASP A 9 1.52 12.26 -8.96
CA ASP A 9 0.30 12.95 -9.37
C ASP A 9 -0.93 12.05 -9.18
N ARG A 10 -0.79 10.75 -9.49
CA ARG A 10 -1.83 9.76 -9.22
C ARG A 10 -2.23 9.73 -7.74
N LEU A 11 -1.26 9.70 -6.82
CA LEU A 11 -1.52 9.71 -5.37
C LEU A 11 -2.16 11.02 -4.89
N GLN A 12 -1.78 12.16 -5.47
CA GLN A 12 -2.34 13.47 -5.13
C GLN A 12 -3.82 13.60 -5.48
N ASN A 13 -4.29 12.85 -6.49
CA ASN A 13 -5.67 12.89 -6.98
C ASN A 13 -6.58 11.81 -6.37
N ILE A 14 -6.08 11.02 -5.41
CA ILE A 14 -6.88 10.00 -4.75
C ILE A 14 -8.04 10.65 -3.95
N PRO A 15 -9.29 10.20 -4.12
CA PRO A 15 -10.42 10.63 -3.29
C PRO A 15 -10.37 9.89 -1.95
N TRP A 16 -9.43 10.31 -1.08
CA TRP A 16 -9.13 9.60 0.17
C TRP A 16 -10.37 9.30 1.00
N PHE A 17 -10.60 8.01 1.23
CA PHE A 17 -11.55 7.45 2.17
C PHE A 17 -13.03 7.82 1.97
N VAL A 18 -13.43 8.25 0.77
CA VAL A 18 -14.82 8.66 0.49
C VAL A 18 -15.85 7.52 0.56
N ASN A 19 -15.38 6.26 0.57
CA ASN A 19 -16.21 5.05 0.55
C ASN A 19 -15.96 4.10 1.73
N ILE A 20 -15.24 4.52 2.77
CA ILE A 20 -15.04 3.67 3.95
C ILE A 20 -16.38 3.26 4.60
N GLY A 21 -16.44 2.02 5.09
CA GLY A 21 -17.66 1.47 5.72
C GLY A 21 -18.79 1.21 4.73
N ARG A 22 -18.56 1.38 3.42
CA ARG A 22 -19.52 1.07 2.37
C ARG A 22 -19.17 -0.27 1.73
N GLY A 23 -20.20 -1.08 1.47
CA GLY A 23 -20.05 -2.26 0.64
C GLY A 23 -19.58 -1.87 -0.77
N GLY A 24 -18.52 -2.52 -1.25
CA GLY A 24 -18.00 -2.39 -2.61
C GLY A 24 -18.13 -3.69 -3.39
N TYR A 25 -18.24 -3.58 -4.72
CA TYR A 25 -18.18 -4.72 -5.63
C TYR A 25 -16.80 -4.79 -6.28
N LEU A 26 -15.88 -5.49 -5.63
CA LEU A 26 -14.64 -5.97 -6.25
C LEU A 26 -14.60 -7.48 -6.05
N ASN A 27 -14.64 -8.25 -7.15
CA ASN A 27 -14.51 -9.70 -7.09
C ASN A 27 -13.18 -10.08 -6.41
N ASP A 28 -13.18 -11.15 -5.63
CA ASP A 28 -12.02 -11.65 -4.87
C ASP A 28 -11.45 -10.67 -3.82
N ILE A 29 -12.29 -9.76 -3.32
CA ILE A 29 -12.00 -8.88 -2.17
C ILE A 29 -13.07 -9.06 -1.11
N LYS A 30 -12.65 -9.17 0.15
CA LYS A 30 -13.54 -9.16 1.30
C LYS A 30 -13.76 -7.72 1.74
N ASN A 31 -15.00 -7.27 1.70
CA ASN A 31 -15.37 -5.96 2.22
C ASN A 31 -15.90 -6.11 3.66
N ILE A 32 -15.38 -5.29 4.56
CA ILE A 32 -15.88 -5.13 5.93
C ILE A 32 -16.45 -3.73 6.07
N THR A 33 -17.58 -3.59 6.78
CA THR A 33 -18.28 -2.29 6.89
C THR A 33 -18.29 -1.76 8.32
N ALA A 34 -17.96 -2.59 9.30
CA ALA A 34 -17.90 -2.19 10.70
C ALA A 34 -16.50 -1.68 11.05
N GLU A 35 -16.43 -0.51 11.67
CA GLU A 35 -15.17 0.11 12.07
C GLU A 35 -14.39 -0.75 13.08
N SER A 36 -15.09 -1.47 13.98
CA SER A 36 -14.45 -2.42 14.90
C SER A 36 -13.70 -3.54 14.17
N ASP A 37 -14.29 -4.04 13.08
CA ASP A 37 -13.64 -5.06 12.25
C ASP A 37 -12.44 -4.44 11.53
N PHE A 38 -12.57 -3.22 11.00
CA PHE A 38 -11.48 -2.49 10.37
C PHE A 38 -10.28 -2.34 11.30
N ILE A 39 -10.51 -1.82 12.52
CA ILE A 39 -9.47 -1.64 13.52
C ILE A 39 -8.79 -2.99 13.81
N SER A 40 -9.57 -4.06 14.01
CA SER A 40 -9.01 -5.39 14.29
C SER A 40 -8.12 -5.93 13.16
N HIS A 41 -8.44 -5.63 11.90
CA HIS A 41 -7.68 -6.09 10.74
C HIS A 41 -6.43 -5.24 10.52
N ILE A 42 -6.55 -3.90 10.51
CA ILE A 42 -5.42 -3.01 10.21
C ILE A 42 -4.33 -3.06 11.28
N THR A 43 -4.68 -3.38 12.53
CA THR A 43 -3.71 -3.59 13.62
C THR A 43 -3.26 -5.05 13.75
N SER A 44 -3.68 -5.94 12.86
CA SER A 44 -3.32 -7.35 12.97
C SER A 44 -1.87 -7.60 12.55
N VAL A 45 -1.18 -8.44 13.31
CA VAL A 45 0.15 -8.95 12.95
C VAL A 45 0.11 -9.65 11.59
N HIS A 46 -1.00 -10.32 11.27
CA HIS A 46 -1.14 -10.98 9.98
C HIS A 46 -1.10 -10.01 8.80
N TRP A 47 -1.74 -8.84 8.92
CA TRP A 47 -1.69 -7.81 7.87
C TRP A 47 -0.29 -7.21 7.73
N GLU A 48 0.37 -6.93 8.85
CA GLU A 48 1.77 -6.48 8.86
C GLU A 48 2.68 -7.50 8.16
N ASP A 49 2.55 -8.78 8.48
CA ASP A 49 3.32 -9.86 7.87
C ASP A 49 3.08 -9.95 6.36
N VAL A 50 1.83 -9.82 5.89
CA VAL A 50 1.50 -9.89 4.46
C VAL A 50 2.19 -8.78 3.69
N THR A 51 2.06 -7.52 4.14
CA THR A 51 2.66 -6.39 3.42
C THR A 51 4.19 -6.41 3.49
N LEU A 52 4.77 -6.90 4.60
CA LEU A 52 6.20 -7.14 4.73
C LEU A 52 6.69 -8.24 3.76
N GLN A 53 5.96 -9.35 3.66
CA GLN A 53 6.28 -10.43 2.73
C GLN A 53 6.20 -9.96 1.28
N ALA A 54 5.20 -9.16 0.91
CA ALA A 54 5.09 -8.57 -0.42
C ALA A 54 6.29 -7.65 -0.74
N SER A 55 6.70 -6.81 0.21
CA SER A 55 7.91 -5.97 0.06
C SER A 55 9.20 -6.81 -0.06
N ASN A 56 9.29 -7.91 0.69
CA ASN A 56 10.40 -8.85 0.62
C ASN A 56 10.49 -9.61 -0.71
N VAL A 57 9.36 -9.86 -1.38
CA VAL A 57 9.37 -10.43 -2.74
C VAL A 57 10.06 -9.48 -3.71
N ILE A 58 9.76 -8.18 -3.65
CA ILE A 58 10.38 -7.14 -4.49
C ILE A 58 11.89 -7.08 -4.23
N THR A 59 12.29 -6.87 -2.97
CA THR A 59 13.70 -6.72 -2.61
C THR A 59 14.50 -7.99 -2.83
N GLY A 60 13.94 -9.16 -2.50
CA GLY A 60 14.54 -10.47 -2.72
C GLY A 60 14.74 -10.79 -4.21
N TYR A 61 13.78 -10.42 -5.07
CA TYR A 61 13.93 -10.55 -6.52
C TYR A 61 15.06 -9.65 -7.04
N LEU A 62 15.05 -8.37 -6.66
CA LEU A 62 16.08 -7.42 -7.08
C LEU A 62 17.47 -7.86 -6.62
N ALA A 63 17.62 -8.31 -5.38
CA ALA A 63 18.91 -8.78 -4.85
C ALA A 63 19.45 -9.98 -5.65
N LYS A 64 18.59 -10.93 -6.03
CA LYS A 64 18.98 -12.16 -6.74
C LYS A 64 19.20 -11.96 -8.25
N ARG A 65 18.40 -11.09 -8.89
CA ARG A 65 18.33 -10.98 -10.36
C ARG A 65 18.82 -9.65 -10.92
N GLN A 66 18.85 -8.61 -10.09
CA GLN A 66 19.12 -7.22 -10.50
C GLN A 66 19.98 -6.52 -9.44
N SER A 67 21.08 -7.16 -9.02
CA SER A 67 21.88 -6.77 -7.85
C SER A 67 22.36 -5.31 -7.90
N SER A 68 22.76 -4.81 -9.09
CA SER A 68 23.14 -3.40 -9.29
C SER A 68 21.97 -2.44 -9.04
N LYS A 69 20.75 -2.84 -9.38
CA LYS A 69 19.53 -2.06 -9.12
C LYS A 69 19.18 -2.10 -7.63
N TYR A 70 19.29 -3.27 -7.00
CA TYR A 70 19.04 -3.44 -5.57
C TYR A 70 19.87 -2.48 -4.70
N GLN A 71 21.12 -2.20 -5.05
CA GLN A 71 21.98 -1.25 -4.30
C GLN A 71 21.39 0.16 -4.18
N CYS A 72 20.52 0.56 -5.11
CA CYS A 72 19.86 1.87 -5.08
C CYS A 72 18.54 1.87 -4.27
N PHE A 73 18.06 0.71 -3.81
CA PHE A 73 16.73 0.56 -3.20
C PHE A 73 16.54 1.47 -1.98
N ASN A 74 17.48 1.48 -1.04
CA ASN A 74 17.40 2.30 0.16
C ASN A 74 17.37 3.81 -0.16
N GLY A 75 18.11 4.23 -1.18
CA GLY A 75 18.11 5.61 -1.65
C GLY A 75 16.75 5.99 -2.24
N LEU A 76 16.12 5.08 -2.98
CA LEU A 76 14.78 5.28 -3.53
C LEU A 76 13.72 5.36 -2.43
N VAL A 77 13.74 4.44 -1.46
CA VAL A 77 12.79 4.42 -0.34
C VAL A 77 12.86 5.71 0.48
N ARG A 78 14.06 6.25 0.71
CA ARG A 78 14.22 7.53 1.40
C ARG A 78 13.54 8.68 0.63
N LYS A 79 13.78 8.77 -0.68
CA LYS A 79 13.13 9.78 -1.54
C LYS A 79 11.62 9.61 -1.57
N ALA A 80 11.13 8.37 -1.63
CA ALA A 80 9.70 8.08 -1.60
C ALA A 80 9.08 8.57 -0.28
N LYS A 81 9.71 8.28 0.87
CA LYS A 81 9.25 8.78 2.18
C LYS A 81 9.16 10.31 2.21
N GLU A 82 10.21 11.01 1.75
CA GLU A 82 10.22 12.47 1.68
C GLU A 82 9.06 13.02 0.83
N ILE A 83 8.83 12.45 -0.36
CA ILE A 83 7.71 12.84 -1.23
C ILE A 83 6.36 12.57 -0.53
N ILE A 84 6.18 11.39 0.05
CA ILE A 84 4.93 11.02 0.71
C ILE A 84 4.65 11.98 1.88
N ASP A 85 5.64 12.23 2.73
CA ASP A 85 5.50 13.11 3.90
C ASP A 85 5.18 14.56 3.52
N ILE A 86 5.81 15.08 2.45
CA ILE A 86 5.66 16.49 2.04
C ILE A 86 4.43 16.71 1.15
N GLU A 87 4.20 15.81 0.19
CA GLU A 87 3.24 16.05 -0.90
C GLU A 87 1.91 15.33 -0.69
N ILE A 88 1.88 14.21 0.06
CA ILE A 88 0.69 13.35 0.16
C ILE A 88 0.06 13.37 1.55
N MET A 89 0.84 13.23 2.63
CA MET A 89 0.28 13.19 3.98
C MET A 89 -0.53 14.43 4.38
N PRO A 90 -0.16 15.66 3.99
CA PRO A 90 -0.96 16.84 4.36
C PRO A 90 -2.39 16.87 3.79
N ILE A 91 -2.68 16.06 2.77
CA ILE A 91 -4.02 16.00 2.14
C ILE A 91 -4.86 14.81 2.64
N ILE A 92 -4.28 13.90 3.45
CA ILE A 92 -5.00 12.77 4.04
C ILE A 92 -5.55 13.18 5.40
N LYS A 93 -6.81 12.83 5.68
CA LYS A 93 -7.45 13.02 6.98
C LYS A 93 -8.00 11.70 7.46
N ASN A 94 -7.72 11.33 8.71
CA ASN A 94 -8.28 10.14 9.32
C ASN A 94 -9.80 10.32 9.52
N PRO A 95 -10.64 9.48 8.92
CA PRO A 95 -12.09 9.57 9.05
C PRO A 95 -12.64 8.65 10.15
N THR A 96 -11.78 7.99 10.92
CA THR A 96 -12.11 6.95 11.90
C THR A 96 -11.74 7.37 13.32
N THR A 97 -12.12 6.56 14.29
CA THR A 97 -11.72 6.64 15.71
C THR A 97 -10.36 5.99 15.99
N LEU A 98 -9.76 5.32 15.00
CA LEU A 98 -8.41 4.78 15.11
C LEU A 98 -7.40 5.90 15.37
N ASP A 99 -6.36 5.60 16.13
CA ASP A 99 -5.24 6.52 16.32
C ASP A 99 -4.63 6.95 14.98
N ASP A 100 -4.40 8.25 14.82
CA ASP A 100 -3.89 8.85 13.59
C ASP A 100 -2.54 8.24 13.18
N ASP A 101 -1.65 7.98 14.14
CA ASP A 101 -0.33 7.43 13.83
C ASP A 101 -0.47 6.01 13.29
N ILE A 102 -1.40 5.21 13.80
CA ILE A 102 -1.64 3.84 13.28
C ILE A 102 -2.11 3.87 11.83
N LEU A 103 -3.14 4.67 11.51
CA LEU A 103 -3.64 4.77 10.14
C LEU A 103 -2.56 5.31 9.21
N ILE A 104 -1.96 6.45 9.58
CA ILE A 104 -0.98 7.14 8.75
C ILE A 104 0.26 6.28 8.52
N ASN A 105 0.73 5.51 9.50
CA ASN A 105 1.87 4.61 9.30
C ASN A 105 1.55 3.47 8.31
N ASN A 106 0.35 2.89 8.36
CA ASN A 106 -0.08 1.89 7.39
C ASN A 106 -0.16 2.48 5.98
N VAL A 107 -0.82 3.64 5.82
CA VAL A 107 -0.91 4.30 4.51
C VAL A 107 0.48 4.67 3.99
N LYS A 108 1.35 5.24 4.82
CA LYS A 108 2.74 5.56 4.42
C LYS A 108 3.49 4.33 3.92
N TRP A 109 3.38 3.20 4.63
CA TRP A 109 4.01 1.95 4.24
C TRP A 109 3.57 1.53 2.83
N ASP A 110 2.26 1.53 2.58
CA ASP A 110 1.69 1.14 1.29
C ASP A 110 2.16 2.07 0.17
N LEU A 111 2.09 3.39 0.38
CA LEU A 111 2.41 4.37 -0.66
C LEU A 111 3.91 4.43 -0.99
N VAL A 112 4.77 4.32 0.03
CA VAL A 112 6.22 4.22 -0.19
C VAL A 112 6.56 2.95 -0.96
N SER A 113 5.92 1.84 -0.61
CA SER A 113 6.13 0.55 -1.26
C SER A 113 5.58 0.54 -2.70
N PHE A 114 4.45 1.22 -2.95
CA PHE A 114 3.93 1.46 -4.30
C PHE A 114 4.92 2.26 -5.16
N LEU A 115 5.42 3.40 -4.68
CA LEU A 115 6.40 4.20 -5.45
C LEU A 115 7.67 3.41 -5.75
N ALA A 116 8.10 2.54 -4.82
CA ALA A 116 9.20 1.62 -5.06
C ALA A 116 8.84 0.58 -6.14
N GLU A 117 7.73 -0.14 -5.98
CA GLU A 117 7.24 -1.15 -6.93
C GLU A 117 7.12 -0.59 -8.35
N GLU A 118 6.52 0.59 -8.49
CA GLU A 118 6.32 1.29 -9.76
C GLU A 118 7.65 1.69 -10.41
N THR A 119 8.61 2.20 -9.63
CA THR A 119 9.94 2.54 -10.14
C THR A 119 10.69 1.30 -10.66
N TYR A 120 10.51 0.15 -10.00
CA TYR A 120 11.16 -1.09 -10.37
C TYR A 120 10.36 -1.94 -11.34
N LYS A 121 9.20 -1.48 -11.83
CA LYS A 121 8.25 -2.35 -12.54
C LYS A 121 8.84 -3.09 -13.73
N ALA A 122 9.66 -2.41 -14.54
CA ALA A 122 10.31 -3.01 -15.71
C ALA A 122 11.28 -4.16 -15.36
N TYR A 123 11.66 -4.30 -14.09
CA TYR A 123 12.62 -5.29 -13.60
C TYR A 123 11.98 -6.39 -12.75
N LEU A 124 10.72 -6.24 -12.36
CA LEU A 124 10.01 -7.16 -11.46
C LEU A 124 9.12 -8.11 -12.28
N PRO A 125 8.79 -9.29 -11.73
CA PRO A 125 7.71 -10.11 -12.28
C PRO A 125 6.39 -9.32 -12.29
N ASN A 126 5.41 -9.78 -13.09
CA ASN A 126 4.18 -9.04 -13.38
C ASN A 126 3.24 -8.84 -12.17
N GLU A 127 3.48 -9.50 -11.04
CA GLU A 127 2.68 -9.32 -9.82
C GLU A 127 2.96 -7.94 -9.20
N ARG A 128 1.88 -7.18 -8.95
CA ARG A 128 1.92 -5.81 -8.42
C ARG A 128 1.03 -5.68 -7.20
N PHE A 129 1.58 -6.00 -6.02
CA PHE A 129 0.78 -6.02 -4.80
C PHE A 129 0.44 -4.61 -4.34
N PHE A 130 1.41 -3.70 -4.32
CA PHE A 130 1.19 -2.35 -3.82
C PHE A 130 0.39 -1.48 -4.80
N GLU A 131 0.55 -1.69 -6.10
CA GLU A 131 -0.38 -1.17 -7.13
C GLU A 131 -1.83 -1.55 -6.81
N ARG A 132 -2.08 -2.82 -6.46
CA ARG A 132 -3.43 -3.29 -6.11
C ARG A 132 -3.96 -2.55 -4.88
N LEU A 133 -3.12 -2.27 -3.88
CA LEU A 133 -3.51 -1.47 -2.71
C LEU A 133 -3.82 -0.01 -3.11
N THR A 134 -3.00 0.59 -3.97
CA THR A 134 -3.24 1.94 -4.51
C THR A 134 -4.59 2.05 -5.22
N VAL A 135 -4.97 1.03 -6.01
CA VAL A 135 -6.30 0.97 -6.64
C VAL A 135 -7.43 0.96 -5.60
N ILE A 136 -7.24 0.35 -4.43
CA ILE A 136 -8.25 0.40 -3.35
C ILE A 136 -8.41 1.83 -2.82
N TYR A 137 -7.30 2.52 -2.56
CA TYR A 137 -7.32 3.92 -2.14
C TYR A 137 -7.99 4.82 -3.20
N GLU A 138 -7.71 4.60 -4.48
CA GLU A 138 -8.35 5.33 -5.60
C GLU A 138 -9.88 5.15 -5.65
N ASN A 139 -10.38 4.02 -5.16
CA ASN A 139 -11.82 3.77 -5.02
C ASN A 139 -12.39 4.31 -3.69
N GLY A 140 -11.59 5.00 -2.89
CA GLY A 140 -12.01 5.62 -1.63
C GLY A 140 -12.13 4.65 -0.46
N HIS A 141 -11.51 3.47 -0.55
CA HIS A 141 -11.49 2.44 0.49
C HIS A 141 -10.12 2.37 1.18
N ILE A 142 -10.02 1.61 2.28
CA ILE A 142 -8.76 1.33 2.99
C ILE A 142 -8.45 -0.17 2.90
N PRO A 143 -7.35 -0.59 2.27
CA PRO A 143 -6.84 -1.95 2.43
C PRO A 143 -6.39 -2.12 3.88
N CYS A 144 -6.91 -3.14 4.55
CA CYS A 144 -6.71 -3.30 5.99
C CYS A 144 -6.37 -4.72 6.42
N GLY A 145 -6.34 -5.68 5.51
CA GLY A 145 -6.06 -7.06 5.90
C GLY A 145 -5.96 -8.02 4.75
N TRP A 146 -5.70 -9.28 5.11
CA TRP A 146 -5.65 -10.40 4.21
C TRP A 146 -6.41 -11.58 4.83
N GLU A 147 -7.22 -12.26 4.03
CA GLU A 147 -7.91 -13.47 4.45
C GLU A 147 -7.33 -14.68 3.70
N GLY A 148 -6.80 -15.64 4.45
CA GLY A 148 -6.11 -16.82 3.92
C GLY A 148 -4.60 -16.76 4.15
N GLN A 149 -3.83 -17.49 3.35
CA GLN A 149 -2.37 -17.56 3.48
C GLN A 149 -1.72 -16.79 2.35
N TRP A 150 -0.85 -15.83 2.63
CA TRP A 150 -0.10 -15.16 1.56
C TRP A 150 0.76 -16.19 0.77
N PRO A 151 0.81 -16.15 -0.59
CA PRO A 151 0.15 -15.19 -1.49
C PRO A 151 -1.25 -15.64 -1.97
N SER A 152 -1.74 -16.80 -1.51
CA SER A 152 -3.06 -17.36 -1.87
C SER A 152 -4.15 -16.93 -0.88
N GLY A 153 -4.82 -15.82 -1.18
CA GLY A 153 -5.90 -15.33 -0.34
C GLY A 153 -6.60 -14.13 -0.94
N ARG A 154 -7.38 -13.44 -0.10
CA ARG A 154 -8.21 -12.31 -0.51
C ARG A 154 -7.83 -11.07 0.27
N LEU A 155 -7.72 -9.96 -0.42
CA LEU A 155 -7.54 -8.66 0.21
C LEU A 155 -8.79 -8.31 1.02
N VAL A 156 -8.60 -7.72 2.19
CA VAL A 156 -9.68 -7.18 3.03
C VAL A 156 -9.65 -5.66 2.93
N ILE A 157 -10.80 -5.05 2.69
CA ILE A 157 -10.95 -3.59 2.57
C ILE A 157 -12.06 -3.08 3.48
N TYR A 158 -11.89 -1.83 3.95
CA TYR A 158 -12.88 -1.05 4.68
C TYR A 158 -13.39 0.12 3.82
#